data_AF-A0A1R1CBJ1-F1
#
_entry.id   AF-A0A1R1CBJ1-F1
#
_cell.length_a   1.000
_cell.length_b   1.000
_cell.length_c   1.000
_cell.angle_alpha   90.00
_cell.angle_beta   90.00
_cell.angle_gamma   90.00
#
_symmetry.space_group_name_H-M   'P 1'
#
loop_
_entity.id
_entity.type
_entity.pdbx_description
1 polymer ?
#
loop_
_entity_poly.entity_id
_entity_poly.type
_entity_poly.pdbx_seq_one_letter_code
_entity_poly.pdbx_strand_id
1 'polypeptide(L)'
;MPNNKMICDLETGVCGTADEESIQFIDLKPSKKKADLYYITDPICSHCWALEPVLRRFGEQYGHYVNFHTVMGGLLEGWDGFADVKNGIGSPADVAGHWKEVGAHSRMPIDGSLWLHNPILSSYPPSRVFKVIQQQNEHLATVFLRRAKEAVFAHNQNIAESLVLIDIVNQMGLDGEAIVDHAELPAAQQLLEQDFDLARSLGVRGFPTIIMTNESNQGVKIVGARQLEYYVKGLEQILPSESLQAKPLPELAQLLEKETRLFAKEVEIMYDLERNQFDSFIQEHLPPEAYTIHEILGEQYIEGNFRANSRP
;
A
#
# COMPACT_ATOMS: atom_id res chain seq x y z
N MET A 1 -14.20 -12.05 47.79
CA MET A 1 -13.20 -12.72 46.93
C MET A 1 -13.61 -14.18 46.83
N PRO A 2 -13.97 -14.72 45.65
CA PRO A 2 -14.20 -16.14 45.52
C PRO A 2 -12.86 -16.87 45.54
N ASN A 3 -12.80 -17.90 46.36
CA ASN A 3 -11.62 -18.69 46.68
C ASN A 3 -11.37 -19.68 45.52
N ASN A 4 -10.57 -19.29 44.51
CA ASN A 4 -10.28 -20.16 43.37
C ASN A 4 -9.25 -21.22 43.79
N LYS A 5 -9.76 -22.31 44.38
CA LYS A 5 -8.95 -23.39 44.93
C LYS A 5 -8.52 -24.29 43.77
N MET A 6 -7.31 -24.10 43.27
CA MET A 6 -6.69 -25.05 42.34
C MET A 6 -6.65 -26.43 43.02
N ILE A 7 -7.28 -27.43 42.41
CA ILE A 7 -7.29 -28.81 42.90
C ILE A 7 -6.41 -29.64 41.95
N CYS A 8 -5.52 -30.43 42.54
CA CYS A 8 -4.76 -31.45 41.83
C CYS A 8 -5.40 -32.79 42.15
N ASP A 9 -6.05 -33.38 41.17
CA ASP A 9 -6.65 -34.70 41.26
C ASP A 9 -5.58 -35.76 40.93
N LEU A 10 -5.21 -36.55 41.94
CA LEU A 10 -4.18 -37.59 41.82
C LEU A 10 -4.69 -38.86 41.12
N GLU A 11 -6.00 -39.09 41.03
CA GLU A 11 -6.58 -40.23 40.31
C GLU A 11 -6.68 -39.94 38.81
N THR A 12 -7.10 -38.73 38.43
CA THR A 12 -7.24 -38.34 37.01
C THR A 12 -6.00 -37.65 36.45
N GLY A 13 -5.10 -37.15 37.30
CA GLY A 13 -3.89 -36.43 36.91
C GLY A 13 -4.12 -34.98 36.47
N VAL A 14 -5.32 -34.44 36.66
CA VAL A 14 -5.71 -33.09 36.24
C VAL A 14 -5.39 -32.06 37.34
N CYS A 15 -4.75 -30.95 36.98
CA CYS A 15 -4.48 -29.82 37.88
C CYS A 15 -5.25 -28.60 37.37
N GLY A 16 -6.39 -28.27 37.98
CA GLY A 16 -7.29 -27.24 37.46
C GLY A 16 -8.67 -27.27 38.13
N THR A 17 -9.65 -26.61 37.52
CA THR A 17 -11.05 -26.66 37.96
C THR A 17 -11.68 -27.98 37.52
N ALA A 18 -12.46 -28.61 38.40
CA ALA A 18 -12.91 -30.01 38.30
C ALA A 18 -13.87 -30.35 37.14
N ASP A 19 -14.14 -29.41 36.21
CA ASP A 19 -15.18 -29.51 35.19
C ASP A 19 -14.67 -29.57 33.73
N GLU A 20 -13.37 -29.83 33.51
CA GLU A 20 -12.84 -30.00 32.14
C GLU A 20 -12.89 -31.47 31.69
N GLU A 21 -13.59 -31.76 30.59
CA GLU A 21 -13.62 -33.08 29.96
C GLU A 21 -12.20 -33.52 29.54
N SER A 22 -11.86 -34.80 29.76
CA SER A 22 -10.50 -35.34 29.58
C SER A 22 -10.03 -35.43 28.12
N ILE A 23 -10.94 -35.32 27.15
CA ILE A 23 -10.63 -35.35 25.72
C ILE A 23 -11.45 -34.27 25.03
N GLN A 24 -10.79 -33.17 24.68
CA GLN A 24 -11.37 -32.11 23.87
C GLN A 24 -10.89 -32.24 22.43
N PHE A 25 -11.81 -32.14 21.47
CA PHE A 25 -11.45 -32.00 20.08
C PHE A 25 -10.94 -30.57 19.83
N ILE A 26 -9.65 -30.45 19.51
CA ILE A 26 -9.03 -29.18 19.15
C ILE A 26 -8.76 -29.21 17.64
N ASP A 27 -9.47 -28.39 16.86
CA ASP A 27 -9.17 -28.18 15.44
C ASP A 27 -8.02 -27.17 15.33
N LEU A 28 -6.79 -27.69 15.30
CA LEU A 28 -5.57 -26.91 15.09
C LEU A 28 -5.33 -26.59 13.60
N LYS A 29 -6.36 -26.62 12.74
CA LYS A 29 -6.20 -26.30 11.30
C LYS A 29 -5.29 -25.09 11.14
N PRO A 30 -4.15 -25.25 10.46
CA PRO A 30 -3.25 -24.13 10.24
C PRO A 30 -4.04 -23.03 9.56
N SER A 31 -3.78 -21.77 9.94
CA SER A 31 -4.32 -20.61 9.24
C SER A 31 -4.15 -20.84 7.73
N LYS A 32 -5.20 -20.57 6.94
CA LYS A 32 -5.20 -20.72 5.47
C LYS A 32 -3.81 -20.39 4.90
N LYS A 33 -3.25 -21.32 4.12
CA LYS A 33 -1.92 -21.15 3.50
C LYS A 33 -1.91 -19.83 2.73
N LYS A 34 -1.01 -18.94 3.11
CA LYS A 34 -0.86 -17.65 2.44
C LYS A 34 0.22 -17.77 1.39
N ALA A 35 -0.09 -17.27 0.19
CA ALA A 35 0.92 -17.00 -0.82
C ALA A 35 1.72 -15.75 -0.46
N ASP A 36 2.94 -15.61 -0.95
CA ASP A 36 3.66 -14.33 -0.88
C ASP A 36 3.33 -13.50 -2.11
N LEU A 37 2.99 -12.23 -1.92
CA LEU A 37 2.76 -11.25 -2.96
C LEU A 37 3.82 -10.15 -2.83
N TYR A 38 4.74 -10.10 -3.77
CA TYR A 38 5.73 -9.02 -3.88
C TYR A 38 5.20 -7.95 -4.83
N TYR A 39 4.95 -6.75 -4.31
CA TYR A 39 4.59 -5.58 -5.08
C TYR A 39 5.83 -4.70 -5.27
N ILE A 40 6.42 -4.78 -6.46
CA ILE A 40 7.59 -4.00 -6.82
C ILE A 40 7.11 -2.66 -7.40
N THR A 41 7.48 -1.58 -6.72
CA THR A 41 6.94 -0.23 -6.93
C THR A 41 8.01 0.84 -6.70
N ASP A 42 7.68 2.10 -6.94
CA ASP A 42 8.55 3.23 -6.64
C ASP A 42 7.71 4.46 -6.22
N PRO A 43 8.19 5.33 -5.31
CA PRO A 43 7.45 6.51 -4.86
C PRO A 43 7.03 7.49 -5.97
N ILE A 44 7.77 7.56 -7.08
CA ILE A 44 7.49 8.49 -8.19
C ILE A 44 6.99 7.77 -9.46
N CYS A 45 6.63 6.49 -9.36
CA CYS A 45 6.05 5.74 -10.47
C CYS A 45 4.55 6.07 -10.68
N SER A 46 4.24 6.86 -11.72
CA SER A 46 2.87 7.28 -12.04
C SER A 46 1.90 6.12 -12.30
N HIS A 47 2.35 5.07 -12.99
CA HIS A 47 1.54 3.87 -13.21
C HIS A 47 1.32 3.05 -11.93
N CYS A 48 2.22 3.18 -10.95
CA CYS A 48 2.07 2.55 -9.64
C CYS A 48 1.02 3.26 -8.80
N TRP A 49 0.94 4.60 -8.90
CA TRP A 49 -0.15 5.40 -8.34
C TRP A 49 -1.49 5.08 -9.00
N ALA A 50 -1.53 4.99 -10.33
CA ALA A 50 -2.73 4.60 -11.08
C ALA A 50 -3.26 3.20 -10.72
N LEU A 51 -2.41 2.31 -10.21
CA LEU A 51 -2.78 0.95 -9.80
C LEU A 51 -3.43 0.89 -8.41
N GLU A 52 -3.22 1.89 -7.55
CA GLU A 52 -3.66 1.83 -6.15
C GLU A 52 -5.15 1.51 -5.95
N PRO A 53 -6.12 2.08 -6.71
CA PRO A 53 -7.52 1.72 -6.58
C PRO A 53 -7.78 0.21 -6.68
N VAL A 54 -7.17 -0.44 -7.68
CA VAL A 54 -7.37 -1.87 -7.95
C VAL A 54 -6.67 -2.72 -6.91
N LEU A 55 -5.43 -2.36 -6.56
CA LEU A 55 -4.64 -3.12 -5.59
C LEU A 55 -5.22 -3.02 -4.18
N ARG A 56 -5.80 -1.86 -3.83
CA ARG A 56 -6.55 -1.65 -2.59
C ARG A 56 -7.76 -2.56 -2.50
N ARG A 57 -8.60 -2.60 -3.55
CA ARG A 57 -9.74 -3.52 -3.61
C ARG A 57 -9.31 -4.98 -3.52
N PHE A 58 -8.24 -5.35 -4.23
CA PHE A 58 -7.66 -6.69 -4.12
C PHE A 58 -7.24 -7.00 -2.67
N GLY A 59 -6.60 -6.07 -1.99
CA GLY A 59 -6.20 -6.21 -0.58
C GLY A 59 -7.39 -6.40 0.36
N GLU A 60 -8.47 -5.64 0.22
CA GLU A 60 -9.67 -5.79 1.04
C GLU A 60 -10.38 -7.14 0.81
N GLN A 61 -10.48 -7.56 -0.46
CA GLN A 61 -11.23 -8.76 -0.82
C GLN A 61 -10.44 -10.07 -0.68
N TYR A 62 -9.13 -10.05 -0.97
CA TYR A 62 -8.30 -11.24 -1.09
C TYR A 62 -7.01 -11.19 -0.26
N GLY A 63 -6.75 -10.09 0.46
CA GLY A 63 -5.53 -9.91 1.26
C GLY A 63 -5.32 -10.99 2.34
N HIS A 64 -6.39 -11.69 2.77
CA HIS A 64 -6.25 -12.82 3.71
C HIS A 64 -5.62 -14.07 3.11
N TYR A 65 -5.48 -14.16 1.78
CA TYR A 65 -4.78 -15.24 1.09
C TYR A 65 -3.30 -14.93 0.83
N VAL A 66 -2.83 -13.71 1.11
CA VAL A 66 -1.47 -13.30 0.78
C VAL A 66 -0.73 -12.66 1.96
N ASN A 67 0.58 -12.86 2.01
CA ASN A 67 1.50 -11.99 2.73
C ASN A 67 1.97 -10.92 1.74
N PHE A 68 1.67 -9.67 2.05
CA PHE A 68 1.95 -8.57 1.14
C PHE A 68 3.33 -7.98 1.46
N HIS A 69 4.23 -7.99 0.49
CA HIS A 69 5.59 -7.48 0.60
C HIS A 69 5.76 -6.32 -0.38
N THR A 70 5.96 -5.11 0.13
CA THR A 70 6.25 -3.96 -0.73
C THR A 70 7.76 -3.83 -0.91
N VAL A 71 8.20 -3.77 -2.17
CA VAL A 71 9.62 -3.78 -2.55
C VAL A 71 9.92 -2.52 -3.38
N MET A 72 10.91 -1.74 -2.95
CA MET A 72 11.35 -0.53 -3.65
C MET A 72 12.19 -0.90 -4.88
N GLY A 73 11.68 -0.58 -6.06
CA GLY A 73 12.27 -0.98 -7.33
C GLY A 73 13.40 -0.09 -7.83
N GLY A 74 13.46 1.17 -7.38
CA GLY A 74 14.49 2.13 -7.77
C GLY A 74 14.32 2.64 -9.20
N LEU A 75 13.28 3.45 -9.43
CA LEU A 75 12.97 4.01 -10.75
C LEU A 75 14.05 4.99 -11.22
N LEU A 76 14.51 5.90 -10.35
CA LEU A 76 15.41 6.98 -10.71
C LEU A 76 16.50 7.15 -9.65
N GLU A 77 17.68 6.57 -9.88
CA GLU A 77 18.87 6.84 -9.05
C GLU A 77 19.31 8.31 -9.19
N GLY A 78 19.40 8.75 -10.45
CA GLY A 78 19.76 10.10 -10.88
C GLY A 78 19.56 10.24 -12.38
N TRP A 79 19.74 11.44 -12.92
CA TRP A 79 19.53 11.72 -14.34
C TRP A 79 20.71 11.34 -15.24
N ASP A 80 21.90 11.13 -14.67
CA ASP A 80 23.06 10.68 -15.45
C ASP A 80 22.86 9.25 -15.92
N GLY A 81 22.87 9.04 -17.24
CA GLY A 81 22.61 7.73 -17.86
C GLY A 81 21.16 7.23 -17.79
N PHE A 82 20.23 7.99 -17.19
CA PHE A 82 18.81 7.61 -17.15
C PHE A 82 18.09 7.93 -18.45
N ALA A 83 17.34 6.95 -18.96
CA ALA A 83 16.38 7.17 -20.04
C ALA A 83 15.29 6.11 -20.00
N ASP A 84 14.03 6.55 -20.00
CA ASP A 84 12.88 5.69 -20.29
C ASP A 84 12.43 5.91 -21.74
N VAL A 85 13.17 5.27 -22.64
CA VAL A 85 12.96 5.37 -24.10
C VAL A 85 11.56 4.95 -24.52
N LYS A 86 10.91 4.02 -23.79
CA LYS A 86 9.56 3.54 -24.14
C LYS A 86 8.50 4.59 -23.87
N ASN A 87 8.70 5.42 -22.85
CA ASN A 87 7.81 6.52 -22.49
C ASN A 87 8.30 7.88 -23.00
N GLY A 88 9.38 7.91 -23.78
CA GLY A 88 9.92 9.15 -24.36
C GLY A 88 10.58 10.09 -23.34
N ILE A 89 11.04 9.55 -22.20
CA ILE A 89 11.62 10.36 -21.11
C ILE A 89 13.14 10.29 -21.17
N GLY A 90 13.79 11.43 -21.45
CA GLY A 90 15.24 11.59 -21.36
C GLY A 90 15.67 12.70 -20.40
N SER A 91 14.73 13.53 -19.95
CA SER A 91 14.97 14.67 -19.08
C SER A 91 13.79 14.89 -18.12
N PRO A 92 13.96 15.67 -17.04
CA PRO A 92 12.86 15.98 -16.12
C PRO A 92 11.62 16.54 -16.82
N ALA A 93 11.81 17.44 -17.79
CA ALA A 93 10.69 18.11 -18.46
C ALA A 93 9.79 17.13 -19.24
N ASP A 94 10.34 16.03 -19.76
CA ASP A 94 9.57 15.00 -20.48
C ASP A 94 8.59 14.27 -19.55
N VAL A 95 8.93 14.18 -18.24
CA VAL A 95 8.10 13.52 -17.24
C VAL A 95 6.77 14.27 -17.04
N ALA A 96 6.78 15.60 -17.12
CA ALA A 96 5.57 16.42 -16.92
C ALA A 96 4.45 16.03 -17.91
N GLY A 97 4.80 15.88 -19.19
CA GLY A 97 3.86 15.45 -20.23
C GLY A 97 3.34 14.04 -19.97
N HIS A 98 4.24 13.10 -19.69
CA HIS A 98 3.88 11.71 -19.41
C HIS A 98 2.95 11.57 -18.19
N TRP A 99 3.25 12.29 -17.10
CA TRP A 99 2.45 12.28 -15.87
C TRP A 99 1.03 12.81 -16.10
N LYS A 100 0.90 13.88 -16.87
CA LYS A 100 -0.42 14.43 -17.25
C LYS A 100 -1.24 13.44 -18.07
N GLU A 101 -0.61 12.72 -19.01
CA GLU A 101 -1.27 11.68 -19.81
C GLU A 101 -1.77 10.53 -18.93
N VAL A 102 -0.93 10.05 -18.00
CA VAL A 102 -1.30 8.99 -17.05
C VAL A 102 -2.43 9.44 -16.12
N GLY A 103 -2.39 10.68 -15.63
CA GLY A 103 -3.45 11.25 -14.78
C GLY A 103 -4.78 11.33 -15.51
N ALA A 104 -4.78 11.86 -16.74
CA ALA A 104 -5.97 11.93 -17.58
C ALA A 104 -6.55 10.54 -17.92
N HIS A 105 -5.69 9.54 -18.18
CA HIS A 105 -6.12 8.20 -18.52
C HIS A 105 -6.66 7.42 -17.31
N SER A 106 -5.96 7.50 -16.17
CA SER A 106 -6.29 6.73 -14.97
C SER A 106 -7.39 7.36 -14.13
N ARG A 107 -7.56 8.69 -14.23
CA ARG A 107 -8.35 9.54 -13.31
C ARG A 107 -7.87 9.53 -11.86
N MET A 108 -6.66 9.01 -11.61
CA MET A 108 -5.94 9.31 -10.37
C MET A 108 -5.24 10.66 -10.55
N PRO A 109 -5.35 11.60 -9.59
CA PRO A 109 -4.82 12.94 -9.77
C PRO A 109 -3.30 12.91 -9.86
N ILE A 110 -2.78 13.50 -10.93
CA ILE A 110 -1.37 13.69 -11.20
C ILE A 110 -1.18 15.08 -11.83
N ASP A 111 -0.55 16.01 -11.11
CA ASP A 111 -0.28 17.37 -11.60
C ASP A 111 0.90 17.36 -12.58
N GLY A 112 2.08 16.95 -12.08
CA GLY A 112 3.31 16.80 -12.86
C GLY A 112 4.04 18.11 -13.20
N SER A 113 3.50 19.29 -12.87
CA SER A 113 4.19 20.56 -13.14
C SER A 113 5.47 20.78 -12.32
N LEU A 114 5.65 20.06 -11.21
CA LEU A 114 6.89 20.11 -10.41
C LEU A 114 8.12 19.79 -11.28
N TRP A 115 7.97 18.90 -12.26
CA TRP A 115 9.05 18.50 -13.16
C TRP A 115 9.60 19.65 -14.03
N LEU A 116 8.84 20.74 -14.19
CA LEU A 116 9.26 21.92 -14.95
C LEU A 116 9.96 22.98 -14.11
N HIS A 117 9.73 23.00 -12.79
CA HIS A 117 10.11 24.12 -11.93
C HIS A 117 10.95 23.69 -10.72
N ASN A 118 10.67 22.52 -10.16
CA ASN A 118 11.36 21.91 -9.04
C ASN A 118 11.43 20.37 -9.23
N PRO A 119 12.22 19.91 -10.22
CA PRO A 119 12.22 18.50 -10.60
C PRO A 119 12.81 17.60 -9.52
N ILE A 120 12.25 16.41 -9.39
CA ILE A 120 12.81 15.35 -8.55
C ILE A 120 14.10 14.84 -9.21
N LEU A 121 15.21 14.91 -8.49
CA LEU A 121 16.51 14.48 -9.02
C LEU A 121 16.78 13.00 -8.78
N SER A 122 16.08 12.38 -7.82
CA SER A 122 16.22 10.98 -7.45
C SER A 122 14.97 10.48 -6.73
N SER A 123 14.56 9.23 -6.97
CA SER A 123 13.54 8.53 -6.18
C SER A 123 14.11 7.81 -4.96
N TYR A 124 15.43 7.83 -4.77
CA TYR A 124 16.08 7.08 -3.70
C TYR A 124 15.86 7.69 -2.31
N PRO A 125 15.88 9.03 -2.10
CA PRO A 125 15.58 9.60 -0.78
C PRO A 125 14.24 9.14 -0.17
N PRO A 126 13.07 9.26 -0.86
CA PRO A 126 11.82 8.75 -0.32
C PRO A 126 11.84 7.22 -0.18
N SER A 127 12.55 6.49 -1.06
CA SER A 127 12.68 5.03 -0.95
C SER A 127 13.48 4.61 0.29
N ARG A 128 14.55 5.33 0.66
CA ARG A 128 15.32 5.06 1.88
C ARG A 128 14.52 5.38 3.14
N VAL A 129 13.76 6.48 3.15
CA VAL A 129 12.82 6.79 4.25
C VAL A 129 11.82 5.64 4.42
N PHE A 130 11.25 5.14 3.32
CA PHE A 130 10.40 3.95 3.35
C PHE A 130 11.10 2.76 4.00
N LYS A 131 12.35 2.44 3.63
CA LYS A 131 13.09 1.31 4.21
C LYS A 131 13.37 1.47 5.69
N VAL A 132 13.74 2.67 6.15
CA VAL A 132 13.97 2.94 7.58
C VAL A 132 12.69 2.72 8.39
N ILE A 133 11.54 3.20 7.89
CA ILE A 133 10.24 2.97 8.55
C ILE A 133 9.88 1.48 8.50
N GLN A 134 10.15 0.80 7.38
CA GLN A 134 9.82 -0.62 7.19
C GLN A 134 10.53 -1.53 8.19
N GLN A 135 11.79 -1.24 8.52
CA GLN A 135 12.52 -1.99 9.56
C GLN A 135 11.84 -1.93 10.93
N GLN A 136 11.10 -0.85 11.20
CA GLN A 136 10.39 -0.66 12.46
C GLN A 136 8.97 -1.23 12.39
N ASN A 137 8.27 -0.96 11.29
CA ASN A 137 6.87 -1.33 11.09
C ASN A 137 6.47 -1.31 9.60
N GLU A 138 6.18 -2.48 9.05
CA GLU A 138 5.73 -2.68 7.66
C GLU A 138 4.45 -1.87 7.32
N HIS A 139 3.51 -1.78 8.26
CA HIS A 139 2.26 -1.05 8.05
C HIS A 139 2.51 0.45 7.97
N LEU A 140 3.32 1.01 8.88
CA LEU A 140 3.67 2.44 8.83
C LEU A 140 4.45 2.79 7.56
N ALA A 141 5.30 1.88 7.05
CA ALA A 141 6.00 2.10 5.80
C ALA A 141 5.03 2.22 4.62
N THR A 142 3.99 1.36 4.59
CA THR A 142 2.92 1.42 3.59
C THR A 142 2.13 2.72 3.69
N VAL A 143 1.84 3.19 4.90
CA VAL A 143 1.20 4.50 5.13
C VAL A 143 2.09 5.63 4.64
N PHE A 144 3.39 5.63 4.96
CA PHE A 144 4.35 6.61 4.46
C PHE A 144 4.37 6.65 2.93
N LEU A 145 4.47 5.49 2.27
CA LEU A 145 4.49 5.41 0.81
C LEU A 145 3.23 6.04 0.21
N ARG A 146 2.06 5.77 0.79
CA ARG A 146 0.81 6.39 0.38
C ARG A 146 0.86 7.92 0.53
N ARG A 147 1.30 8.44 1.67
CA ARG A 147 1.38 9.90 1.91
C ARG A 147 2.39 10.59 0.98
N ALA A 148 3.55 9.97 0.75
CA ALA A 148 4.54 10.46 -0.20
C ALA A 148 3.99 10.52 -1.63
N LYS A 149 3.23 9.50 -2.05
CA LYS A 149 2.56 9.49 -3.36
C LYS A 149 1.48 10.56 -3.47
N GLU A 150 0.65 10.75 -2.44
CA GLU A 150 -0.31 11.86 -2.43
C GLU A 150 0.40 13.21 -2.55
N ALA A 151 1.47 13.42 -1.79
CA ALA A 151 2.28 14.64 -1.81
C ALA A 151 2.82 14.94 -3.22
N VAL A 152 3.41 13.95 -3.89
CA VAL A 152 4.04 14.16 -5.19
C VAL A 152 3.04 14.22 -6.35
N PHE A 153 2.05 13.33 -6.38
CA PHE A 153 1.14 13.22 -7.53
C PHE A 153 -0.02 14.21 -7.43
N ALA A 154 -0.71 14.26 -6.28
CA ALA A 154 -1.88 15.11 -6.12
C ALA A 154 -1.48 16.54 -5.77
N HIS A 155 -0.49 16.72 -4.89
CA HIS A 155 -0.14 18.03 -4.32
C HIS A 155 1.16 18.64 -4.88
N ASN A 156 1.77 17.97 -5.88
CA ASN A 156 2.91 18.48 -6.64
C ASN A 156 4.13 18.87 -5.78
N GLN A 157 4.34 18.17 -4.66
CA GLN A 157 5.46 18.39 -3.74
C GLN A 157 6.67 17.53 -4.12
N ASN A 158 7.88 18.10 -4.02
CA ASN A 158 9.11 17.39 -4.32
C ASN A 158 9.53 16.48 -3.13
N ILE A 159 9.16 15.20 -3.21
CA ILE A 159 9.46 14.20 -2.17
C ILE A 159 10.91 13.72 -2.16
N ALA A 160 11.82 14.33 -2.91
CA ALA A 160 13.26 14.15 -2.73
C ALA A 160 13.86 15.19 -1.75
N GLU A 161 13.10 16.20 -1.36
CA GLU A 161 13.53 17.21 -0.40
C GLU A 161 13.30 16.74 1.04
N SER A 162 14.34 16.84 1.88
CA SER A 162 14.29 16.41 3.28
C SER A 162 13.16 17.08 4.06
N LEU A 163 12.90 18.38 3.86
CA LEU A 163 11.82 19.08 4.59
C LEU A 163 10.43 18.54 4.27
N VAL A 164 10.17 18.17 3.01
CA VAL A 164 8.90 17.55 2.59
C VAL A 164 8.76 16.17 3.24
N LEU A 165 9.83 15.36 3.24
CA LEU A 165 9.84 14.04 3.85
C LEU A 165 9.64 14.12 5.38
N ILE A 166 10.31 15.05 6.05
CA ILE A 166 10.18 15.28 7.49
C ILE A 166 8.72 15.64 7.83
N ASP A 167 8.10 16.56 7.08
CA ASP A 167 6.72 16.98 7.31
C ASP A 167 5.74 15.80 7.16
N ILE A 168 5.88 15.00 6.10
CA ILE A 168 5.07 13.80 5.87
C ILE A 168 5.18 12.82 7.04
N VAL A 169 6.41 12.55 7.51
CA VAL A 169 6.66 11.61 8.60
C VAL A 169 6.15 12.14 9.94
N ASN A 170 6.29 13.44 10.20
CA ASN A 170 5.75 14.09 11.39
C ASN A 170 4.21 14.02 11.44
N GLN A 171 3.53 14.20 10.32
CA GLN A 171 2.07 14.06 10.23
C GLN A 171 1.58 12.64 10.54
N MET A 172 2.45 11.64 10.43
CA MET A 172 2.18 10.26 10.84
C MET A 172 2.39 10.02 12.33
N GLY A 173 2.85 11.02 13.09
CA GLY A 173 3.16 10.91 14.52
C GLY A 173 4.53 10.27 14.81
N LEU A 174 5.44 10.26 13.85
CA LEU A 174 6.81 9.76 13.99
C LEU A 174 7.81 10.94 14.09
N ASP A 175 9.04 10.66 14.54
CA ASP A 175 10.14 11.63 14.53
C ASP A 175 10.72 11.74 13.12
N GLY A 176 10.22 12.71 12.35
CA GLY A 176 10.61 12.91 10.96
C GLY A 176 12.08 13.26 10.76
N GLU A 177 12.65 14.10 11.64
CA GLU A 177 14.06 14.49 11.56
C GLU A 177 14.95 13.27 11.80
N ALA A 178 14.71 12.50 12.87
CA ALA A 178 15.49 11.30 13.16
C ALA A 178 15.39 10.23 12.05
N ILE A 179 14.21 10.04 11.46
CA ILE A 179 14.00 9.04 10.40
C ILE A 179 14.69 9.48 9.10
N VAL A 180 14.55 10.74 8.70
CA VAL A 180 15.16 11.26 7.47
C VAL A 180 16.68 11.31 7.61
N ASP A 181 17.22 11.69 8.76
CA ASP A 181 18.67 11.64 9.01
C ASP A 181 19.21 10.20 8.96
N HIS A 182 18.47 9.23 9.51
CA HIS A 182 18.84 7.81 9.37
C HIS A 182 18.77 7.36 7.91
N ALA A 183 17.78 7.82 7.14
CA ALA A 183 17.65 7.48 5.73
C ALA A 183 18.84 7.96 4.87
N GLU A 184 19.63 8.92 5.35
CA GLU A 184 20.87 9.38 4.68
C GLU A 184 22.11 8.54 5.05
N LEU A 185 21.99 7.62 6.01
CA LEU A 185 23.12 6.74 6.39
C LEU A 185 23.33 5.60 5.38
N PRO A 186 24.58 5.10 5.24
CA PRO A 186 24.88 3.97 4.35
C PRO A 186 24.05 2.71 4.62
N ALA A 187 23.64 2.49 5.87
CA ALA A 187 22.78 1.36 6.24
C ALA A 187 21.41 1.41 5.53
N ALA A 188 20.81 2.59 5.38
CA ALA A 188 19.55 2.75 4.67
C ALA A 188 19.71 2.48 3.16
N GLN A 189 20.83 2.89 2.58
CA GLN A 189 21.19 2.56 1.20
C GLN A 189 21.35 1.04 1.00
N GLN A 190 21.99 0.33 1.93
CA GLN A 190 22.12 -1.13 1.86
C GLN A 190 20.76 -1.85 1.90
N LEU A 191 19.80 -1.35 2.68
CA LEU A 191 18.44 -1.90 2.69
C LEU A 191 17.73 -1.70 1.35
N LEU A 192 17.96 -0.56 0.70
CA LEU A 192 17.40 -0.27 -0.61
C LEU A 192 18.06 -1.15 -1.70
N GLU A 193 19.37 -1.37 -1.62
CA GLU A 193 20.10 -2.30 -2.51
C GLU A 193 19.60 -3.74 -2.39
N GLN A 194 19.22 -4.19 -1.19
CA GLN A 194 18.59 -5.51 -0.99
C GLN A 194 17.27 -5.63 -1.75
N ASP A 195 16.45 -4.58 -1.79
CA ASP A 195 15.22 -4.56 -2.59
C ASP A 195 15.52 -4.60 -4.09
N PHE A 196 16.57 -3.91 -4.55
CA PHE A 196 16.98 -3.94 -5.95
C PHE A 196 17.46 -5.33 -6.37
N ASP A 197 18.25 -6.00 -5.52
CA ASP A 197 18.72 -7.36 -5.76
C ASP A 197 17.55 -8.35 -5.76
N LEU A 198 16.58 -8.18 -4.84
CA LEU A 198 15.35 -8.96 -4.84
C LEU A 198 14.56 -8.75 -6.15
N ALA A 199 14.28 -7.50 -6.53
CA ALA A 199 13.57 -7.18 -7.77
C ALA A 199 14.28 -7.76 -9.01
N ARG A 200 15.61 -7.68 -9.06
CA ARG A 200 16.43 -8.25 -10.15
C ARG A 200 16.37 -9.78 -10.16
N SER A 201 16.46 -10.43 -9.00
CA SER A 201 16.38 -11.90 -8.90
C SER A 201 15.00 -12.43 -9.31
N LEU A 202 13.94 -11.65 -9.07
CA LEU A 202 12.58 -11.93 -9.54
C LEU A 202 12.37 -11.58 -11.03
N GLY A 203 13.40 -11.09 -11.73
CA GLY A 203 13.36 -10.76 -13.15
C GLY A 203 12.42 -9.61 -13.48
N VAL A 204 12.29 -8.64 -12.57
CA VAL A 204 11.54 -7.40 -12.78
C VAL A 204 12.34 -6.44 -13.68
N ARG A 205 11.65 -5.78 -14.61
CA ARG A 205 12.26 -4.85 -15.59
C ARG A 205 11.50 -3.53 -15.72
N GLY A 206 10.52 -3.29 -14.85
CA GLY A 206 9.64 -2.14 -14.91
C GLY A 206 8.55 -2.21 -13.86
N PHE A 207 7.90 -1.07 -13.62
CA PHE A 207 6.94 -0.90 -12.54
C PHE A 207 5.57 -0.45 -13.08
N PRO A 208 4.47 -0.77 -12.38
CA PRO A 208 4.40 -1.73 -11.27
C PRO A 208 4.59 -3.17 -11.77
N THR A 209 5.16 -4.03 -10.93
CA THR A 209 5.16 -5.49 -11.18
C THR A 209 4.73 -6.20 -9.90
N ILE A 210 3.82 -7.18 -10.04
CA ILE A 210 3.41 -8.07 -8.96
C ILE A 210 3.92 -9.46 -9.24
N ILE A 211 4.59 -10.06 -8.26
CA ILE A 211 4.97 -11.46 -8.24
C ILE A 211 4.17 -12.13 -7.13
N MET A 212 3.46 -13.22 -7.45
CA MET A 212 2.82 -14.03 -6.42
C MET A 212 3.44 -15.43 -6.42
N THR A 213 3.83 -15.94 -5.25
CA THR A 213 4.46 -17.26 -5.09
C THR A 213 3.73 -18.09 -4.04
N ASN A 214 3.61 -19.40 -4.28
CA ASN A 214 3.15 -20.35 -3.27
C ASN A 214 4.31 -20.91 -2.43
N GLU A 215 3.99 -21.77 -1.45
CA GLU A 215 4.98 -22.43 -0.57
C GLU A 215 6.03 -23.27 -1.31
N SER A 216 5.72 -23.72 -2.54
CA SER A 216 6.63 -24.49 -3.39
C SER A 216 7.52 -23.58 -4.27
N ASN A 217 7.52 -22.26 -4.03
CA ASN A 217 8.21 -21.25 -4.83
C ASN A 217 7.81 -21.24 -6.32
N GLN A 218 6.61 -21.74 -6.64
CA GLN A 218 6.01 -21.57 -7.96
C GLN A 218 5.22 -20.27 -7.95
N GLY A 219 5.33 -19.47 -9.01
CA GLY A 219 4.70 -18.17 -9.02
C GLY A 219 4.30 -17.65 -10.39
N VAL A 220 3.53 -16.57 -10.34
CA VAL A 220 3.06 -15.80 -11.50
C VAL A 220 3.63 -14.39 -11.44
N LYS A 221 3.87 -13.80 -12.61
CA LYS A 221 4.32 -12.42 -12.77
C LYS A 221 3.29 -11.60 -13.55
N ILE A 222 2.82 -10.51 -12.96
CA ILE A 222 1.87 -9.58 -13.56
C ILE A 222 2.58 -8.24 -13.73
N VAL A 223 2.75 -7.79 -14.98
CA VAL A 223 3.46 -6.55 -15.32
C VAL A 223 2.48 -5.46 -15.71
N GLY A 224 2.69 -4.26 -15.14
CA GLY A 224 1.89 -3.07 -15.37
C GLY A 224 0.62 -3.01 -14.53
N ALA A 225 -0.05 -1.86 -14.56
CA ALA A 225 -1.37 -1.72 -13.98
C ALA A 225 -2.37 -2.59 -14.78
N ARG A 226 -3.07 -3.49 -14.09
CA ARG A 226 -4.07 -4.40 -14.68
C ARG A 226 -5.39 -4.27 -13.92
N GLN A 227 -6.45 -4.83 -14.49
CA GLN A 227 -7.75 -4.92 -13.83
C GLN A 227 -7.71 -6.00 -12.73
N LEU A 228 -8.67 -5.92 -11.80
CA LEU A 228 -8.73 -6.77 -10.60
C LEU A 228 -8.64 -8.27 -10.94
N GLU A 229 -9.30 -8.68 -12.02
CA GLU A 229 -9.41 -10.08 -12.46
C GLU A 229 -8.05 -10.69 -12.79
N TYR A 230 -7.05 -9.89 -13.19
CA TYR A 230 -5.70 -10.40 -13.44
C TYR A 230 -5.02 -10.84 -12.14
N TYR A 231 -5.21 -10.08 -11.06
CA TYR A 231 -4.65 -10.39 -9.75
C TYR A 231 -5.37 -11.58 -9.13
N VAL A 232 -6.70 -11.65 -9.26
CA VAL A 232 -7.50 -12.80 -8.81
C VAL A 232 -7.09 -14.06 -9.57
N LYS A 233 -7.02 -14.03 -10.91
CA LYS A 233 -6.56 -15.17 -11.72
C LYS A 233 -5.13 -15.59 -11.38
N GLY A 234 -4.25 -14.63 -11.10
CA GLY A 234 -2.89 -14.91 -10.64
C GLY A 234 -2.89 -15.71 -9.33
N LEU A 235 -3.70 -15.29 -8.37
CA LEU A 235 -3.87 -15.98 -7.09
C LEU A 235 -4.49 -17.38 -7.27
N GLU A 236 -5.48 -17.54 -8.16
CA GLU A 236 -6.11 -18.84 -8.47
C GLU A 236 -5.09 -19.83 -9.04
N GLN A 237 -4.17 -19.37 -9.89
CA GLN A 237 -3.14 -20.23 -10.48
C GLN A 237 -2.16 -20.78 -9.46
N ILE A 238 -1.82 -20.02 -8.43
CA ILE A 238 -0.84 -20.43 -7.42
C ILE A 238 -1.47 -21.15 -6.23
N LEU A 239 -2.79 -21.00 -6.03
CA LEU A 239 -3.60 -21.68 -5.02
C LEU A 239 -4.73 -22.51 -5.66
N PRO A 240 -4.45 -23.47 -6.56
CA PRO A 240 -5.48 -24.16 -7.34
C PRO A 240 -6.38 -25.09 -6.50
N SER A 241 -5.95 -25.45 -5.29
CA SER A 241 -6.75 -26.27 -4.36
C SER A 241 -7.69 -25.45 -3.48
N GLU A 242 -7.57 -24.12 -3.50
CA GLU A 242 -8.41 -23.22 -2.72
C GLU A 242 -9.57 -22.70 -3.57
N SER A 243 -10.80 -22.78 -3.06
CA SER A 243 -11.90 -21.99 -3.62
C SER A 243 -11.73 -20.56 -3.12
N LEU A 244 -11.19 -19.68 -3.96
CA LEU A 244 -11.00 -18.28 -3.60
C LEU A 244 -12.36 -17.61 -3.42
N GLN A 245 -12.56 -17.03 -2.23
CA GLN A 245 -13.76 -16.27 -1.90
C GLN A 245 -13.35 -14.85 -1.53
N ALA A 246 -13.92 -13.88 -2.24
CA ALA A 246 -13.81 -12.48 -1.89
C ALA A 246 -14.46 -12.24 -0.52
N LYS A 247 -13.80 -11.50 0.35
CA LYS A 247 -14.46 -10.90 1.51
C LYS A 247 -15.47 -9.84 1.05
N PRO A 248 -16.53 -9.60 1.85
CA PRO A 248 -17.38 -8.42 1.68
C PRO A 248 -16.53 -7.15 1.68
N LEU A 249 -16.92 -6.18 0.86
CA LEU A 249 -16.28 -4.87 0.86
C LEU A 249 -16.53 -4.17 2.20
N PRO A 250 -15.57 -3.39 2.71
CA PRO A 250 -15.77 -2.61 3.93
C PRO A 250 -16.81 -1.51 3.70
N GLU A 251 -17.52 -1.14 4.76
CA GLU A 251 -18.37 0.06 4.75
C GLU A 251 -17.52 1.30 4.43
N LEU A 252 -18.07 2.25 3.67
CA LEU A 252 -17.33 3.44 3.24
C LEU A 252 -16.77 4.23 4.43
N ALA A 253 -17.51 4.31 5.54
CA ALA A 253 -17.05 4.96 6.76
C ALA A 253 -15.78 4.31 7.34
N GLN A 254 -15.72 2.97 7.36
CA GLN A 254 -14.56 2.23 7.87
C GLN A 254 -13.35 2.40 6.94
N LEU A 255 -13.58 2.39 5.63
CA LEU A 255 -12.52 2.62 4.65
C LEU A 255 -11.97 4.04 4.77
N LEU A 256 -12.84 5.05 4.90
CA LEU A 256 -12.42 6.44 5.05
C LEU A 256 -11.70 6.69 6.38
N GLU A 257 -12.11 6.04 7.47
CA GLU A 257 -11.40 6.12 8.76
C GLU A 257 -9.99 5.53 8.67
N LYS A 258 -9.86 4.39 7.97
CA LYS A 258 -8.57 3.74 7.74
C LYS A 258 -7.63 4.60 6.89
N GLU A 259 -8.13 5.17 5.81
CA GLU A 259 -7.31 5.84 4.79
C GLU A 259 -7.18 7.36 5.00
N THR A 260 -8.06 7.96 5.79
CA THR A 260 -8.24 9.41 5.98
C THR A 260 -8.71 10.16 4.72
N ARG A 261 -8.20 9.78 3.54
CA ARG A 261 -8.47 10.41 2.24
C ARG A 261 -8.70 9.34 1.18
N LEU A 262 -9.76 9.51 0.38
CA LEU A 262 -10.07 8.64 -0.74
C LEU A 262 -10.39 9.48 -1.98
N PHE A 263 -9.67 9.23 -3.07
CA PHE A 263 -9.98 9.83 -4.36
C PHE A 263 -11.23 9.20 -4.97
N ALA A 264 -11.99 9.96 -5.76
CA ALA A 264 -13.22 9.48 -6.36
C ALA A 264 -13.00 8.17 -7.13
N LYS A 265 -11.88 8.08 -7.87
CA LYS A 265 -11.52 6.87 -8.60
C LYS A 265 -11.29 5.65 -7.71
N GLU A 266 -10.80 5.83 -6.48
CA GLU A 266 -10.65 4.73 -5.53
C GLU A 266 -12.00 4.20 -5.05
N VAL A 267 -12.94 5.10 -4.74
CA VAL A 267 -14.30 4.75 -4.33
C VAL A 267 -15.05 4.07 -5.49
N GLU A 268 -14.94 4.63 -6.70
CA GLU A 268 -15.52 4.06 -7.92
C GLU A 268 -15.07 2.62 -8.14
N ILE A 269 -13.76 2.36 -8.03
CA ILE A 269 -13.21 1.01 -8.22
C ILE A 269 -13.54 0.08 -7.05
N MET A 270 -13.55 0.59 -5.81
CA MET A 270 -13.86 -0.21 -4.63
C MET A 270 -15.30 -0.76 -4.69
N TYR A 271 -16.26 0.08 -5.06
CA TYR A 271 -17.70 -0.22 -4.96
C TYR A 271 -18.40 -0.40 -6.31
N ASP A 272 -17.65 -0.57 -7.41
CA ASP A 272 -18.18 -0.75 -8.77
C ASP A 272 -19.14 0.37 -9.22
N LEU A 273 -18.74 1.62 -8.99
CA LEU A 273 -19.56 2.80 -9.31
C LEU A 273 -19.18 3.41 -10.66
N GLU A 274 -20.18 3.88 -11.39
CA GLU A 274 -19.99 4.84 -12.46
C GLU A 274 -19.69 6.25 -11.90
N ARG A 275 -18.99 7.07 -12.68
CA ARG A 275 -18.55 8.42 -12.26
C ARG A 275 -19.69 9.30 -11.74
N ASN A 276 -20.86 9.23 -12.36
CA ASN A 276 -22.05 10.02 -12.00
C ASN A 276 -22.75 9.54 -10.72
N GLN A 277 -22.38 8.37 -10.18
CA GLN A 277 -22.95 7.81 -8.96
C GLN A 277 -22.17 8.20 -7.70
N PHE A 278 -20.98 8.80 -7.86
CA PHE A 278 -20.09 9.13 -6.74
C PHE A 278 -20.79 9.97 -5.68
N ASP A 279 -21.29 11.16 -6.03
CA ASP A 279 -21.89 12.08 -5.05
C ASP A 279 -23.08 11.46 -4.30
N SER A 280 -23.97 10.75 -5.01
CA SER A 280 -25.12 10.07 -4.40
C SER A 280 -24.70 8.93 -3.47
N PHE A 281 -23.68 8.16 -3.86
CA PHE A 281 -23.17 7.06 -3.05
C PHE A 281 -22.55 7.57 -1.75
N ILE A 282 -21.75 8.65 -1.82
CA ILE A 282 -21.15 9.27 -0.64
C ILE A 282 -22.25 9.75 0.33
N GLN A 283 -23.27 10.46 -0.16
CA GLN A 283 -24.37 10.97 0.68
C GLN A 283 -25.22 9.87 1.33
N GLU A 284 -25.36 8.71 0.66
CA GLU A 284 -26.09 7.57 1.19
C GLU A 284 -25.30 6.83 2.29
N HIS A 285 -23.98 6.77 2.18
CA HIS A 285 -23.13 5.91 3.04
C HIS A 285 -22.34 6.68 4.10
N LEU A 286 -22.28 8.02 4.03
CA LEU A 286 -21.61 8.86 5.03
C LEU A 286 -22.53 9.99 5.51
N PRO A 287 -22.57 10.27 6.82
CA PRO A 287 -23.24 11.46 7.32
C PRO A 287 -22.50 12.73 6.85
N PRO A 288 -23.20 13.83 6.50
CA PRO A 288 -22.59 15.04 5.94
C PRO A 288 -21.47 15.66 6.79
N GLU A 289 -21.51 15.50 8.10
CA GLU A 289 -20.49 15.99 9.03
C GLU A 289 -19.21 15.14 9.07
N ALA A 290 -19.24 13.89 8.59
CA ALA A 290 -18.12 12.96 8.69
C ALA A 290 -17.02 13.19 7.64
N TYR A 291 -17.26 14.00 6.62
CA TYR A 291 -16.31 14.19 5.53
C TYR A 291 -16.39 15.60 4.91
N THR A 292 -15.34 15.96 4.18
CA THR A 292 -15.31 17.13 3.31
C THR A 292 -14.99 16.68 1.88
N ILE A 293 -15.71 17.19 0.89
CA ILE A 293 -15.40 16.96 -0.53
C ILE A 293 -14.48 18.08 -1.02
N HIS A 294 -13.43 17.68 -1.71
CA HIS A 294 -12.51 18.58 -2.39
C HIS A 294 -12.44 18.22 -3.87
N GLU A 295 -12.03 19.18 -4.69
CA GLU A 295 -11.73 18.97 -6.11
C GLU A 295 -10.25 19.27 -6.37
N ILE A 296 -9.61 18.40 -7.13
CA ILE A 296 -8.20 18.54 -7.54
C ILE A 296 -8.03 17.97 -8.95
N LEU A 297 -7.47 18.78 -9.84
CA LEU A 297 -7.17 18.37 -11.22
C LEU A 297 -8.37 17.79 -12.00
N GLY A 298 -9.59 18.29 -11.72
CA GLY A 298 -10.83 17.83 -12.35
C GLY A 298 -11.38 16.50 -11.82
N GLU A 299 -10.87 16.03 -10.68
CA GLU A 299 -11.34 14.86 -9.96
C GLU A 299 -11.68 15.25 -8.51
N GLN A 300 -12.64 14.54 -7.91
CA GLN A 300 -13.02 14.75 -6.52
C GLN A 300 -12.23 13.83 -5.59
N TYR A 301 -12.10 14.23 -4.32
CA TYR A 301 -11.72 13.34 -3.24
C TYR A 301 -12.47 13.71 -1.97
N ILE A 302 -12.63 12.73 -1.08
CA ILE A 302 -13.18 12.92 0.26
C ILE A 302 -12.06 12.83 1.28
N GLU A 303 -12.16 13.68 2.30
CA GLU A 303 -11.31 13.64 3.48
C GLU A 303 -12.18 13.51 4.72
N GLY A 304 -11.84 12.56 5.60
CA GLY A 304 -12.62 12.29 6.80
C GLY A 304 -12.41 13.33 7.88
N ASN A 305 -13.50 13.87 8.43
CA ASN A 305 -13.49 14.84 9.54
C ASN A 305 -13.36 14.13 10.90
N PHE A 306 -12.55 13.08 10.98
CA PHE A 306 -12.33 12.39 12.24
C PHE A 306 -11.51 13.32 13.12
N ARG A 307 -12.07 13.70 14.28
CA ARG A 307 -11.26 14.36 15.32
C ARG A 307 -10.04 13.48 15.54
N ALA A 308 -8.87 14.09 15.57
CA ALA A 308 -7.63 13.44 15.99
C ALA A 308 -7.80 12.98 17.46
N ASN A 309 -8.56 11.91 17.66
CA ASN A 309 -8.60 11.16 18.90
C ASN A 309 -7.26 10.45 18.92
N SER A 310 -6.29 11.13 19.54
CA SER A 310 -5.33 10.56 20.48
C SER A 310 -5.42 9.03 20.51
N ARG A 311 -4.71 8.38 19.57
CA ARG A 311 -4.43 6.96 19.72
C ARG A 311 -3.34 6.84 20.79
N PRO A 312 -3.52 5.94 21.78
CA PRO A 312 -2.59 5.77 22.89
C PRO A 312 -1.21 5.29 22.43
#